data_AF-A0A4R3ZA32-F1
#
_entry.id   AF-A0A4R3ZA32-F1
#
_cell.length_a   1.000
_cell.length_b   1.000
_cell.length_c   1.000
_cell.angle_alpha   90.00
_cell.angle_beta   90.00
_cell.angle_gamma   90.00
#
_symmetry.space_group_name_H-M   'P 1'
#
loop_
_entity.id
_entity.type
_entity.pdbx_description
1 polymer ?
#
loop_
_entity_poly.entity_id
_entity_poly.type
_entity_poly.pdbx_seq_one_letter_code
_entity_poly.pdbx_strand_id
1 'polypeptide(L)'
;MKVSKILKACAYLFLGGNIIREAYQIAVNTSYLNTGKLMGVESMFMLLWSCFVSFIIALVIYGLGEIIEYYEIAKEKHADDLTKKNIDVK
;
A
#
# COMPACT_ATOMS: atom_id res chain seq x y z
N MET A 1 -14.83 -3.52 -12.55
CA MET A 1 -13.77 -3.68 -11.53
C MET A 1 -13.43 -2.29 -11.01
N LYS A 2 -13.69 -1.99 -9.74
CA LYS A 2 -13.55 -0.65 -9.16
C LYS A 2 -12.07 -0.28 -9.02
N VAL A 3 -11.70 0.96 -9.35
CA VAL A 3 -10.29 1.41 -9.38
C VAL A 3 -9.71 1.41 -7.96
N SER A 4 -10.55 1.71 -6.96
CA SER A 4 -10.26 1.62 -5.53
C SER A 4 -9.67 0.27 -5.10
N LYS A 5 -10.27 -0.85 -5.54
CA LYS A 5 -9.80 -2.20 -5.20
C LYS A 5 -8.43 -2.52 -5.77
N ILE A 6 -8.12 -2.01 -6.97
CA ILE A 6 -6.81 -2.17 -7.60
C ILE A 6 -5.77 -1.38 -6.81
N LEU A 7 -6.07 -0.13 -6.44
CA LEU A 7 -5.15 0.70 -5.66
C LEU A 7 -4.80 0.09 -4.30
N LYS A 8 -5.81 -0.43 -3.59
CA LYS A 8 -5.62 -1.13 -2.32
C LYS A 8 -4.74 -2.38 -2.49
N ALA A 9 -4.98 -3.18 -3.53
CA ALA A 9 -4.13 -4.34 -3.84
C ALA A 9 -2.67 -3.92 -4.18
N CYS A 10 -2.49 -2.84 -4.94
CA CYS A 10 -1.18 -2.28 -5.24
C CYS A 10 -0.45 -1.81 -3.97
N ALA A 11 -1.14 -1.23 -3.00
CA ALA A 11 -0.55 -0.84 -1.72
C ALA A 11 0.03 -2.05 -0.96
N TYR A 12 -0.72 -3.17 -0.91
CA TYR A 12 -0.24 -4.40 -0.28
C TYR A 12 0.92 -5.06 -1.03
N LEU A 13 0.86 -5.09 -2.37
CA LEU A 13 1.94 -5.63 -3.19
C LEU A 13 3.22 -4.78 -3.08
N PHE A 14 3.08 -3.46 -3.04
CA PHE A 14 4.18 -2.54 -2.82
C PHE A 14 4.84 -2.76 -1.46
N LEU A 15 4.04 -2.85 -0.40
CA LEU A 15 4.53 -3.09 0.96
C LEU A 15 5.28 -4.42 1.05
N GLY A 16 4.65 -5.52 0.61
CA GLY A 16 5.26 -6.85 0.66
C GLY A 16 6.52 -6.94 -0.19
N GLY A 17 6.50 -6.36 -1.39
CA GLY A 17 7.66 -6.33 -2.29
C GLY A 17 8.85 -5.59 -1.70
N ASN A 18 8.63 -4.44 -1.06
CA ASN A 18 9.72 -3.67 -0.43
C ASN A 18 10.32 -4.41 0.77
N ILE A 19 9.48 -5.01 1.63
CA ILE A 19 9.95 -5.79 2.79
C ILE A 19 10.84 -6.96 2.34
N ILE A 20 10.40 -7.72 1.34
CA ILE A 20 11.17 -8.86 0.80
C ILE A 20 12.50 -8.39 0.20
N ARG A 21 12.48 -7.29 -0.55
CA ARG A 21 13.69 -6.72 -1.18
C ARG A 21 14.72 -6.31 -0.13
N GLU A 22 14.31 -5.58 0.90
CA GLU A 22 15.20 -5.14 1.98
C GLU A 22 15.76 -6.32 2.78
N ALA A 23 14.91 -7.30 3.12
CA ALA A 23 15.34 -8.51 3.82
C ALA A 23 16.39 -9.29 3.02
N TYR A 24 16.20 -9.43 1.70
CA TYR A 24 17.15 -10.10 0.82
C TYR A 24 18.49 -9.37 0.76
N GLN A 25 18.44 -8.05 0.62
CA GLN A 25 19.63 -7.21 0.53
C GLN A 25 20.51 -7.30 1.79
N ILE A 26 19.89 -7.43 2.97
CA ILE A 26 20.60 -7.63 4.23
C ILE A 26 21.10 -9.05 4.40
N ALA A 27 20.31 -10.07 4.01
CA ALA A 27 20.79 -11.45 4.03
C ALA A 27 22.06 -11.60 3.19
N VAL A 28 22.11 -10.97 2.02
CA VAL A 28 23.30 -10.90 1.17
C VAL A 28 24.42 -10.13 1.88
N ASN A 29 24.20 -8.89 2.30
CA ASN A 29 25.26 -8.09 2.94
C ASN A 29 25.84 -8.73 4.21
N THR A 30 25.00 -9.37 5.03
CA THR A 30 25.40 -10.07 6.26
C THR A 30 26.13 -11.38 5.96
N SER A 31 25.80 -12.05 4.85
CA SER A 31 26.52 -13.26 4.42
C SER A 31 27.90 -12.95 3.83
N TYR A 32 28.05 -11.79 3.16
CA TYR A 32 29.32 -11.37 2.55
C TYR A 32 30.30 -10.74 3.56
N LEU A 33 29.80 -10.03 4.57
CA LEU A 33 30.60 -9.42 5.63
C LEU A 33 30.55 -10.32 6.86
N ASN A 34 31.54 -11.20 7.00
CA ASN A 34 31.77 -12.03 8.20
C ASN A 34 32.22 -11.15 9.41
N THR A 35 31.50 -10.08 9.72
CA THR A 35 32.06 -8.90 10.39
C THR A 35 31.13 -8.35 11.48
N GLY A 36 31.60 -8.44 12.73
CA GLY A 36 31.40 -7.51 13.85
C GLY A 36 29.97 -7.15 14.29
N LYS A 37 29.65 -7.42 15.57
CA LYS A 37 28.40 -7.01 16.28
C LYS A 37 27.95 -5.55 16.05
N LEU A 38 28.86 -4.62 15.76
CA LEU A 38 28.54 -3.20 15.59
C LEU A 38 27.91 -2.89 14.22
N MET A 39 28.35 -3.54 13.13
CA MET A 39 27.78 -3.35 11.78
C MET A 39 26.38 -3.98 11.66
N GLY A 40 26.10 -5.06 12.41
CA GLY A 40 24.79 -5.70 12.42
C GLY A 40 23.68 -4.81 12.98
N VAL A 41 23.98 -4.01 14.02
CA VAL A 41 22.97 -3.16 14.69
C VAL A 41 22.59 -1.95 13.83
N GLU A 42 23.55 -1.25 13.23
CA GLU A 42 23.25 -0.13 12.31
C GLU A 42 22.44 -0.60 11.10
N SER A 43 22.79 -1.77 10.54
CA SER A 43 22.07 -2.37 9.42
C SER A 43 20.62 -2.71 9.77
N MET A 44 20.38 -3.23 10.99
CA MET A 44 19.03 -3.50 11.48
C MET A 44 18.20 -2.23 11.69
N PHE A 45 18.79 -1.16 12.21
CA PHE A 45 18.09 0.12 12.36
C PHE A 45 17.73 0.76 11.01
N MET A 46 18.62 0.67 10.02
CA MET A 46 18.31 1.12 8.66
C MET A 46 17.17 0.32 8.02
N LEU A 47 17.08 -1.00 8.26
CA LEU A 47 15.94 -1.81 7.82
C LEU A 47 14.65 -1.39 8.50
N LEU A 48 14.67 -1.24 9.83
CA LEU A 48 13.47 -0.84 10.56
C LEU A 48 12.95 0.50 10.06
N TRP A 49 13.87 1.45 9.80
CA TRP A 49 13.53 2.75 9.22
C TRP A 49 12.97 2.64 7.80
N SER A 50 13.59 1.84 6.94
CA SER A 50 13.16 1.70 5.55
C SER A 50 11.84 0.93 5.40
N CYS A 51 11.61 -0.06 6.25
CA CYS A 51 10.31 -0.73 6.41
C CYS A 51 9.24 0.22 6.95
N PHE A 52 9.59 1.08 7.91
CA PHE A 52 8.67 2.10 8.43
C PHE A 52 8.28 3.11 7.34
N VAL A 53 9.24 3.63 6.57
CA VAL A 53 8.95 4.54 5.44
C VAL A 53 8.09 3.85 4.37
N SER A 54 8.42 2.61 4.02
CA SER A 54 7.63 1.80 3.08
C SER A 54 6.19 1.58 3.56
N PHE A 55 6.01 1.38 4.86
CA PHE A 55 4.69 1.29 5.50
C PHE A 55 3.90 2.60 5.41
N ILE A 56 4.53 3.74 5.67
CA ILE A 56 3.87 5.05 5.51
C ILE A 56 3.43 5.27 4.05
N ILE A 57 4.28 4.95 3.07
CA ILE A 57 3.93 5.08 1.64
C ILE A 57 2.76 4.16 1.28
N ALA A 58 2.78 2.91 1.75
CA ALA A 58 1.68 1.98 1.53
C ALA A 58 0.35 2.50 2.15
N LEU A 59 0.39 3.10 3.33
CA LEU A 59 -0.78 3.74 3.95
C LEU A 59 -1.31 4.90 3.10
N VAL A 60 -0.42 5.72 2.53
CA VAL A 60 -0.83 6.81 1.64
C VAL A 60 -1.54 6.27 0.39
N ILE A 61 -0.98 5.24 -0.26
CA ILE A 61 -1.60 4.61 -1.44
C ILE A 61 -2.95 3.99 -1.08
N TYR A 62 -3.03 3.30 0.06
CA TYR A 62 -4.28 2.71 0.55
C TYR A 62 -5.33 3.80 0.83
N GLY A 63 -4.95 4.87 1.51
CA GLY A 63 -5.83 6.01 1.82
C GLY A 63 -6.36 6.69 0.56
N LEU A 64 -5.53 6.85 -0.47
CA LEU A 64 -5.99 7.32 -1.79
C LEU A 64 -7.02 6.37 -2.40
N GLY A 65 -6.83 5.06 -2.27
CA GLY A 65 -7.80 4.05 -2.67
C GLY A 65 -9.15 4.19 -1.94
N GLU A 66 -9.12 4.48 -0.64
CA GLU A 66 -10.32 4.72 0.18
C GLU A 66 -11.08 5.97 -0.26
N ILE A 67 -10.37 7.07 -0.51
CA ILE A 67 -10.96 8.33 -0.99
C ILE A 67 -11.64 8.10 -2.34
N ILE A 68 -10.98 7.41 -3.25
CA ILE A 68 -11.55 7.07 -4.56
C ILE A 68 -12.79 6.19 -4.40
N GLU A 69 -12.77 5.21 -3.50
CA GLU A 69 -13.94 4.36 -3.22
C GLU A 69 -15.14 5.18 -2.73
N TYR A 70 -14.89 6.15 -1.86
CA TYR A 70 -15.93 7.06 -1.38
C TYR A 70 -16.60 7.83 -2.54
N TYR A 71 -15.81 8.37 -3.47
CA TYR A 71 -16.34 9.06 -4.65
C TYR A 71 -17.04 8.10 -5.63
N GLU A 72 -16.54 6.88 -5.82
CA GLU A 72 -17.18 5.85 -6.65
C GLU A 72 -18.57 5.50 -6.08
N ILE A 73 -18.69 5.29 -4.76
CA ILE A 73 -19.97 4.99 -4.10
C ILE A 73 -20.93 6.18 -4.16
N ALA A 74 -20.44 7.40 -3.92
CA ALA A 74 -21.27 8.60 -4.01
C ALA A 74 -21.84 8.80 -5.42
N LYS A 75 -21.03 8.56 -6.47
CA LYS A 75 -21.46 8.64 -7.86
C LYS A 75 -22.47 7.55 -8.22
N GLU A 76 -22.25 6.32 -7.76
CA GLU A 76 -23.16 5.18 -7.97
C GLU A 76 -24.52 5.46 -7.34
N LYS A 77 -24.54 5.96 -6.10
CA LYS A 77 -25.78 6.36 -5.40
C LYS A 77 -26.52 7.49 -6.13
N HIS A 78 -25.79 8.48 -6.65
CA HIS A 78 -26.40 9.59 -7.38
C HIS A 78 -27.01 9.15 -8.71
N ALA A 79 -26.38 8.20 -9.41
CA ALA A 79 -26.90 7.60 -10.62
C ALA A 79 -28.15 6.75 -10.35
N ASP A 80 -28.16 5.98 -9.25
CA ASP A 80 -29.28 5.13 -8.87
C ASP A 80 -30.54 5.96 -8.52
N ASP A 81 -30.37 7.07 -7.79
CA ASP A 81 -31.45 8.02 -7.49
C ASP A 81 -32.04 8.67 -8.76
N LEU A 82 -31.19 9.03 -9.73
CA LEU A 82 -31.64 9.57 -11.03
C LEU A 82 -32.40 8.52 -11.86
N THR A 83 -32.03 7.25 -11.73
CA THR A 83 -32.66 6.15 -12.46
C THR A 83 -34.02 5.80 -11.84
N LYS A 84 -34.13 5.72 -10.51
CA LYS A 84 -35.41 5.55 -9.81
C LYS A 84 -36.37 6.69 -10.07
N LYS A 85 -35.90 7.94 -10.04
CA LYS A 85 -36.76 9.12 -10.29
C LYS A 85 -37.32 9.14 -11.72
N ASN A 86 -36.63 8.56 -12.71
CA ASN A 86 -37.15 8.43 -14.07
C ASN A 86 -38.19 7.31 -14.23
N ILE A 87 -38.18 6.29 -13.36
CA ILE A 87 -39.14 5.18 -13.39
C ILE A 87 -40.45 5.58 -12.70
N ASP A 88 -40.40 6.42 -11.67
CA ASP A 88 -41.57 6.91 -10.91
C ASP A 88 -42.41 7.98 -11.64
N VAL A 89 -41.92 8.52 -12.77
CA VAL A 89 -42.59 9.58 -13.55
C VAL A 89 -43.38 9.01 -14.74
N LYS A 90 -43.54 7.68 -14.83
CA LYS A 90 -44.23 6.99 -15.93
C LYS A 90 -45.48 6.25 -15.48
#